data_AF-A0A7S2CHX7-F1
#
_entry.id   AF-A0A7S2CHX7-F1
#
_cell.length_a   1.000
_cell.length_b   1.000
_cell.length_c   1.000
_cell.angle_alpha   90.00
_cell.angle_beta   90.00
_cell.angle_gamma   90.00
#
_symmetry.space_group_name_H-M   'P 1'
#
loop_
_entity.id
_entity.type
_entity.pdbx_description
1 polymer ?
#
loop_
_entity_poly.entity_id
_entity_poly.type
_entity_poly.pdbx_seq_one_letter_code
_entity_poly.pdbx_strand_id
1 'polypeptide(L)'
;SLMALWFPAVTGIMAGSNRSADLEDPTGSIPKGTLFAQIFTSIVYLSFVVLYGCIAPRETLLDDKFFASSAAWPAKELVIFGVMASTIGAGLTSLTSGTRLLSAIAADKTLPILRIF
;
A
#
# COMPACT_ATOMS: atom_id res chain seq x y z
N SER A 1 -15.50 -13.81 2.00
CA SER A 1 -14.02 -13.77 1.93
C SER A 1 -13.44 -12.69 1.01
N LEU A 2 -14.24 -11.84 0.33
CA LEU A 2 -13.73 -10.72 -0.48
C LEU A 2 -13.06 -9.61 0.36
N MET A 3 -13.62 -9.31 1.54
CA MET A 3 -13.08 -8.29 2.45
C MET A 3 -11.64 -8.59 2.88
N ALA A 4 -11.30 -9.88 3.09
CA ALA A 4 -9.95 -10.30 3.47
C ALA A 4 -8.92 -10.08 2.34
N LEU A 5 -9.34 -10.19 1.07
CA LEU A 5 -8.48 -9.90 -0.08
C LEU A 5 -8.27 -8.39 -0.26
N TRP A 6 -9.29 -7.59 0.04
CA TRP A 6 -9.24 -6.14 -0.10
C TRP A 6 -8.57 -5.43 1.09
N PHE A 7 -8.65 -6.01 2.28
CA PHE A 7 -8.14 -5.40 3.52
C PHE A 7 -6.69 -4.92 3.42
N PRO A 8 -5.72 -5.69 2.87
CA PRO A 8 -4.35 -5.23 2.72
C PRO A 8 -4.21 -3.93 1.91
N ALA A 9 -5.13 -3.65 0.97
CA ALA A 9 -5.08 -2.44 0.13
C ALA A 9 -5.35 -1.13 0.90
N VAL A 10 -5.91 -1.23 2.11
CA VAL A 10 -6.19 -0.10 3.02
C VAL A 10 -5.22 -0.08 4.21
N THR A 11 -4.44 -1.15 4.39
CA THR A 11 -3.36 -1.17 5.39
C THR A 11 -2.21 -0.26 4.96
N GLY A 12 -1.40 0.21 5.92
CA GLY A 12 -0.24 1.09 5.62
C GLY A 12 -0.35 2.52 6.17
N ILE A 13 -1.41 2.83 6.91
CA ILE A 13 -1.63 4.13 7.58
C ILE A 13 -0.42 4.59 8.42
N MET A 14 0.31 3.63 9.00
CA MET A 14 1.50 3.87 9.84
C MET A 14 2.79 4.14 9.05
N ALA A 15 2.79 4.10 7.71
CA ALA A 15 3.98 4.43 6.92
C ALA A 15 4.42 5.90 7.13
N GLY A 16 3.48 6.80 7.43
CA GLY A 16 3.75 8.21 7.69
C GLY A 16 4.49 8.49 9.00
N SER A 17 4.27 7.69 10.05
CA SER A 17 4.96 7.87 11.35
C SER A 17 6.42 7.44 11.32
N ASN A 18 6.82 6.58 10.36
CA ASN A 18 8.19 6.12 10.23
C ASN A 18 9.20 7.23 9.85
N ARG A 19 8.73 8.41 9.43
CA ARG A 19 9.55 9.61 9.16
C ARG A 19 9.24 10.79 10.09
N SER A 20 8.66 10.51 11.24
CA SER A 20 8.27 11.54 12.21
C SER A 20 9.45 12.37 12.74
N ALA A 21 10.65 11.80 12.79
CA ALA A 21 11.86 12.48 13.26
C ALA A 21 12.38 13.58 12.29
N ASP A 22 12.01 13.51 11.01
CA ASP A 22 12.47 14.44 9.98
C ASP A 22 11.45 15.57 9.71
N LEU A 23 10.34 15.60 10.45
CA LEU A 23 9.27 16.60 10.30
C LEU A 23 9.52 17.81 11.20
N GLU A 24 9.29 19.01 10.66
CA GLU A 24 9.32 20.27 11.43
C GLU A 24 8.23 20.31 12.53
N ASP A 25 7.03 19.82 12.23
CA ASP A 25 5.95 19.61 13.21
C ASP A 25 5.30 18.21 13.03
N PRO A 26 5.80 17.18 13.74
CA PRO A 26 5.24 15.82 13.64
C PRO A 26 3.85 15.70 14.26
N THR A 27 3.56 16.43 15.34
CA THR A 27 2.29 16.32 16.08
C THR A 27 1.11 16.81 15.24
N GLY A 28 1.29 17.87 14.46
CA GLY A 28 0.29 18.37 13.52
C GLY A 28 0.27 17.65 12.16
N SER A 29 1.44 17.29 11.63
CA SER A 29 1.58 16.81 10.25
C SER A 29 1.18 15.34 10.08
N ILE A 30 1.47 14.47 11.06
CA ILE A 30 1.10 13.06 11.00
C ILE A 30 -0.43 12.87 10.86
N PRO A 31 -1.28 13.40 11.76
CA PRO A 31 -2.72 13.16 11.67
C PRO A 31 -3.33 13.75 10.38
N LYS A 32 -2.90 14.94 9.96
CA LYS A 32 -3.39 15.58 8.73
C LYS A 32 -2.98 14.80 7.48
N GLY A 33 -1.70 14.42 7.39
CA GLY A 33 -1.16 13.67 6.26
C GLY A 33 -1.82 12.29 6.13
N THR A 34 -1.97 11.58 7.24
CA THR A 34 -2.62 10.27 7.27
C THR A 34 -4.10 10.33 6.86
N LEU A 35 -4.87 11.29 7.38
CA LEU A 35 -6.28 11.44 7.00
C LEU A 35 -6.44 11.82 5.53
N PHE A 36 -5.61 12.75 5.04
CA PHE A 36 -5.65 13.15 3.64
C PHE A 36 -5.30 12.00 2.70
N ALA A 37 -4.24 11.25 3.02
CA ALA A 37 -3.84 10.07 2.26
C ALA A 37 -4.96 9.03 2.22
N GLN A 38 -5.62 8.75 3.36
CA GLN A 38 -6.71 7.79 3.44
C GLN A 38 -7.93 8.21 2.62
N ILE A 39 -8.32 9.49 2.68
CA ILE A 39 -9.44 10.02 1.89
C ILE A 39 -9.12 9.94 0.40
N PHE A 40 -7.91 10.36 0.02
CA PHE A 40 -7.47 10.34 -1.37
C PHE A 40 -7.49 8.92 -1.95
N THR A 41 -6.89 7.94 -1.28
CA THR A 41 -6.88 6.54 -1.74
C THR A 41 -8.31 5.97 -1.82
N SER A 42 -9.17 6.29 -0.86
CA SER A 42 -10.57 5.89 -0.87
C SER A 42 -11.32 6.43 -2.08
N ILE A 43 -11.12 7.72 -2.42
CA ILE A 43 -11.73 8.33 -3.61
C ILE A 43 -11.22 7.66 -4.89
N VAL A 44 -9.92 7.40 -4.98
CA VAL A 44 -9.31 6.74 -6.14
C VAL A 44 -9.89 5.34 -6.33
N TYR A 45 -9.97 4.53 -5.26
CA TYR A 45 -10.56 3.19 -5.34
C TYR A 45 -12.02 3.21 -5.77
N LEU A 46 -12.85 4.08 -5.18
CA LEU A 46 -14.25 4.19 -5.54
C LEU A 46 -14.44 4.66 -6.99
N SER A 47 -13.59 5.57 -7.46
CA SER A 47 -13.61 6.05 -8.84
C SER A 47 -13.35 4.91 -9.82
N PHE A 48 -12.34 4.06 -9.57
CA PHE A 48 -12.06 2.90 -10.44
C PHE A 48 -13.16 1.85 -10.40
N VAL A 49 -13.80 1.62 -9.25
CA VAL A 49 -14.94 0.69 -9.14
C VAL A 49 -16.09 1.14 -10.06
N VAL A 50 -16.42 2.44 -10.05
CA VAL A 50 -17.46 3.01 -10.91
C VAL A 50 -17.04 2.93 -12.39
N LEU A 51 -15.82 3.35 -12.72
CA LEU A 51 -15.33 3.36 -14.10
C LEU A 51 -15.30 1.97 -14.72
N TYR A 52 -14.76 0.96 -14.02
CA TYR A 52 -14.71 -0.41 -14.54
C TYR A 52 -16.10 -1.02 -14.67
N GLY A 53 -17.03 -0.72 -13.76
CA GLY A 53 -18.42 -1.13 -13.87
C GLY A 53 -19.17 -0.52 -15.06
N CYS A 54 -18.77 0.68 -15.51
CA CYS A 54 -19.37 1.32 -16.68
C CYS A 54 -18.76 0.86 -18.02
N ILE A 55 -17.51 0.41 -18.03
CA ILE A 55 -16.76 0.12 -19.26
C ILE A 55 -16.84 -1.36 -19.68
N ALA A 56 -16.96 -2.30 -18.74
CA ALA A 56 -16.92 -3.73 -19.05
C ALA A 56 -18.08 -4.52 -18.42
N PRO A 57 -18.57 -5.56 -19.12
CA PRO A 57 -19.54 -6.49 -18.55
C PRO A 57 -18.90 -7.35 -17.46
N ARG A 58 -19.74 -7.84 -16.54
CA ARG A 58 -19.31 -8.62 -15.37
C ARG A 58 -18.43 -9.83 -15.73
N GLU A 59 -18.72 -10.51 -16.83
CA GLU A 59 -17.98 -11.70 -17.27
C GLU A 59 -16.52 -11.35 -17.58
N THR A 60 -16.28 -10.28 -18.33
CA THR A 60 -14.93 -9.80 -18.65
C THR A 60 -14.16 -9.41 -17.39
N LEU A 61 -14.80 -8.78 -16.40
CA LEU A 61 -14.17 -8.39 -15.14
C LEU A 61 -13.83 -9.58 -14.23
N LEU A 62 -14.51 -10.72 -14.40
CA LEU A 62 -14.24 -11.94 -13.63
C LEU A 62 -13.12 -12.77 -14.26
N ASP A 63 -13.05 -12.81 -15.59
CA ASP A 63 -12.05 -13.58 -16.32
C ASP A 63 -10.71 -12.84 -16.45
N ASP A 64 -10.73 -11.53 -16.69
CA ASP A 64 -9.51 -10.73 -16.90
C ASP A 64 -9.00 -10.09 -15.60
N LYS A 65 -8.01 -10.76 -14.98
CA LYS A 65 -7.33 -10.27 -13.77
C LYS A 65 -6.43 -9.06 -14.04
N PHE A 66 -6.09 -8.78 -15.30
CA PHE A 66 -5.27 -7.64 -15.73
C PHE A 66 -6.07 -6.63 -16.55
N PHE A 67 -7.39 -6.57 -16.34
CA PHE A 67 -8.29 -5.65 -17.04
C PHE A 67 -7.82 -4.19 -16.99
N ALA A 68 -7.21 -3.78 -15.86
CA ALA A 68 -6.62 -2.44 -15.72
C ALA A 68 -5.55 -2.12 -16.78
N SER A 69 -4.74 -3.10 -17.19
CA SER A 69 -3.75 -2.94 -18.27
C SER A 69 -4.43 -2.91 -19.64
N SER A 70 -5.42 -3.78 -19.86
CA SER A 70 -6.18 -3.82 -21.12
C SER A 70 -6.92 -2.51 -21.40
N ALA A 71 -7.49 -1.90 -20.35
CA ALA A 71 -8.19 -0.62 -20.40
C ALA A 71 -7.27 0.61 -20.55
N ALA A 72 -5.96 0.48 -20.28
CA ALA A 72 -5.01 1.58 -20.30
C ALA A 72 -4.48 1.88 -21.72
N TRP A 73 -5.31 2.51 -22.56
CA TRP A 73 -4.87 3.03 -23.86
C TRP A 73 -4.22 4.43 -23.70
N PRO A 74 -3.05 4.73 -24.31
CA PRO A 74 -2.23 3.93 -25.21
C PRO A 74 -1.10 3.13 -24.53
N ALA A 75 -0.91 3.28 -23.21
CA ALA A 75 0.27 2.78 -22.50
C ALA A 75 -0.01 1.51 -21.67
N LYS A 76 -0.50 0.45 -22.32
CA LYS A 76 -0.83 -0.82 -21.66
C LYS A 76 0.35 -1.42 -20.90
N GLU A 77 1.52 -1.44 -21.55
CA GLU A 77 2.75 -1.97 -20.96
C GLU A 77 3.24 -1.17 -19.76
N LEU A 78 2.95 0.14 -19.73
CA LEU A 78 3.34 1.00 -18.61
C LEU A 78 2.63 0.58 -17.31
N VAL A 79 1.37 0.13 -17.40
CA VAL A 79 0.64 -0.37 -16.23
C VAL A 79 1.31 -1.63 -15.69
N ILE A 80 1.72 -2.55 -16.56
CA ILE A 80 2.37 -3.80 -16.15
C ILE A 80 3.71 -3.50 -15.49
N PHE A 81 4.57 -2.69 -16.12
CA PHE A 81 5.85 -2.28 -15.52
C PHE A 81 5.66 -1.50 -14.22
N GLY A 82 4.65 -0.63 -14.16
CA GLY A 82 4.30 0.12 -12.95
C GLY A 82 3.89 -0.78 -11.80
N VAL A 83 3.04 -1.79 -12.06
CA VAL A 83 2.65 -2.78 -11.05
C VAL A 83 3.85 -3.58 -10.57
N MET A 84 4.74 -4.01 -11.47
CA MET A 84 5.97 -4.72 -11.09
C MET A 84 6.87 -3.86 -10.22
N ALA A 85 7.17 -2.63 -10.66
CA ALA A 85 8.01 -1.70 -9.92
C ALA A 85 7.42 -1.37 -8.54
N SER A 86 6.11 -1.11 -8.46
CA SER A 86 5.40 -0.85 -7.20
C SER A 86 5.44 -2.06 -6.26
N THR A 87 5.25 -3.27 -6.79
CA THR A 87 5.25 -4.50 -5.98
C THR A 87 6.64 -4.78 -5.41
N ILE A 88 7.69 -4.60 -6.21
CA ILE A 88 9.08 -4.75 -5.75
C ILE A 88 9.41 -3.70 -4.68
N GLY A 89 9.03 -2.43 -4.91
CA GLY A 89 9.23 -1.36 -3.94
C GLY A 89 8.51 -1.60 -2.61
N ALA A 90 7.25 -2.05 -2.67
CA ALA A 90 6.49 -2.44 -1.49
C ALA A 90 7.12 -3.64 -0.75
N GLY A 91 7.61 -4.64 -1.48
CA GLY A 91 8.32 -5.79 -0.90
C GLY A 91 9.61 -5.38 -0.17
N LEU A 92 10.44 -4.53 -0.79
CA LEU A 92 11.68 -4.03 -0.21
C LEU A 92 11.45 -3.18 1.05
N THR A 93 10.45 -2.30 1.01
CA THR A 93 10.07 -1.48 2.18
C THR A 93 9.53 -2.33 3.32
N SER A 94 8.76 -3.38 3.02
CA SER A 94 8.30 -4.35 4.03
C SER A 94 9.46 -5.13 4.65
N LEU A 95 10.42 -5.59 3.85
CA LEU A 95 11.61 -6.32 4.33
C LEU A 95 12.45 -5.43 5.26
N THR A 96 12.75 -4.20 4.84
CA THR A 96 13.57 -3.26 5.61
C THR A 96 12.89 -2.73 6.87
N SER A 97 11.56 -2.55 6.84
CA SER A 97 10.81 -2.13 8.02
C SER A 97 10.72 -3.27 9.05
N GLY A 98 10.49 -4.51 8.58
CA GLY A 98 10.43 -5.68 9.46
C GLY A 98 11.74 -5.93 10.20
N THR A 99 12.88 -5.82 9.53
CA THR A 99 14.20 -6.00 10.19
C THR A 99 14.48 -4.89 11.20
N ARG A 100 14.16 -3.63 10.88
CA ARG A 100 14.32 -2.49 11.82
C ARG A 100 13.47 -2.66 13.08
N LEU A 101 12.21 -3.07 12.92
CA LEU A 101 11.34 -3.33 14.06
C LEU A 101 11.88 -4.48 14.93
N LEU A 102 12.38 -5.56 14.31
CA LEU A 102 12.94 -6.69 15.04
C LEU A 102 14.19 -6.29 15.85
N SER A 103 15.14 -5.56 15.24
CA SER A 103 16.35 -5.10 15.92
C SER A 103 16.05 -4.05 17.01
N ALA A 104 15.03 -3.21 16.82
CA ALA A 104 14.59 -2.28 17.87
C ALA A 104 14.05 -3.02 19.10
N ILE A 105 13.28 -4.09 18.89
CA ILE A 105 12.77 -4.95 19.98
C ILE A 105 13.93 -5.69 20.67
N ALA A 106 14.90 -6.18 19.91
CA ALA A 106 16.08 -6.84 20.46
C ALA A 106 16.93 -5.90 21.33
N ALA A 107 17.07 -4.63 20.93
CA ALA A 107 17.79 -3.61 21.67
C ALA A 107 17.14 -3.27 23.03
N ASP A 108 15.81 -3.38 23.12
CA ASP A 108 15.04 -3.12 24.35
C ASP A 108 15.21 -4.24 25.42
N LYS A 109 15.91 -5.35 25.09
CA LYS A 109 16.23 -6.48 25.99
C LYS A 109 15.04 -7.10 26.73
N THR A 110 13.81 -6.78 26.32
CA THR A 110 12.55 -7.27 26.92
C THR A 110 12.33 -8.75 26.64
N LEU A 111 12.87 -9.28 25.54
CA LEU A 111 12.76 -10.70 25.16
C LEU A 111 14.15 -11.36 25.06
N PRO A 112 14.52 -12.26 25.98
CA PRO A 112 15.87 -12.86 26.02
C PRO A 112 16.22 -13.75 24.81
N ILE A 113 15.21 -14.24 24.07
CA ILE A 113 15.40 -15.08 22.86
C ILE A 113 15.85 -14.23 21.65
N LEU A 114 15.61 -12.92 21.65
CA LEU A 114 15.89 -12.03 20.53
C LEU A 114 17.27 -11.35 20.58
N ARG A 115 18.10 -11.66 21.59
CA ARG A 115 19.41 -11.01 21.84
C ARG A 115 20.48 -11.27 20.77
N ILE A 116 20.23 -12.20 19.84
CA ILE A 116 21.12 -12.51 18.70
C ILE A 116 20.93 -11.52 17.53
N PHE A 117 19.80 -10.80 17.49
CA PHE A 117 19.39 -9.86 16.42
C PHE A 117 19.59 -8.38 16.79
#